data_AF-A0A844ZG33-F1
#
_entry.id   AF-A0A844ZG33-F1
#
_cell.length_a   1.000
_cell.length_b   1.000
_cell.length_c   1.000
_cell.angle_alpha   90.00
_cell.angle_beta   90.00
_cell.angle_gamma   90.00
#
_symmetry.space_group_name_H-M   'P 1'
#
loop_
_entity.id
_entity.type
_entity.pdbx_description
1 polymer ?
#
loop_
_entity_poly.entity_id
_entity_poly.type
_entity_poly.pdbx_seq_one_letter_code
_entity_poly.pdbx_strand_id
1 'polypeptide(L)'
;MTVRAKWNGRTIAESDDTVVVEQNHYFPLEDVSAEVLQDSDTTSECPWKGTARYHDLKVDGETLHDGAWYYPDPKDAASQIKNRIAFWKGVEVEKE
;
A
#
# COMPACT_ATOMS: atom_id res chain seq x y z
N MET A 1 -5.52 4.39 -16.83
CA MET A 1 -6.37 5.24 -15.95
C MET A 1 -5.55 5.45 -14.71
N THR A 2 -5.31 6.69 -14.32
CA THR A 2 -4.40 6.99 -13.21
C THR A 2 -5.14 6.87 -11.89
N VAL A 3 -4.48 6.29 -10.89
CA VAL A 3 -4.98 6.15 -9.53
C VAL A 3 -4.03 6.90 -8.61
N ARG A 4 -4.57 7.67 -7.66
CA ARG A 4 -3.81 8.40 -6.65
C ARG A 4 -4.19 7.95 -5.25
N ALA A 5 -3.18 7.78 -4.40
CA ALA A 5 -3.34 7.65 -2.96
C ALA A 5 -2.88 8.95 -2.28
N LYS A 6 -3.72 9.52 -1.43
CA LYS A 6 -3.46 10.77 -0.70
C LYS A 6 -3.65 10.58 0.79
N TRP A 7 -2.75 11.18 1.58
CA TRP A 7 -2.90 11.27 3.03
C TRP A 7 -2.45 12.63 3.52
N ASN A 8 -3.23 13.25 4.41
CA ASN A 8 -3.04 14.63 4.87
C ASN A 8 -2.89 15.65 3.72
N GLY A 9 -3.63 15.45 2.62
CA GLY A 9 -3.59 16.30 1.43
C GLY A 9 -2.35 16.14 0.54
N ARG A 10 -1.39 15.29 0.92
CA ARG A 10 -0.21 14.95 0.12
C ARG A 10 -0.46 13.68 -0.68
N THR A 11 -0.14 13.70 -1.97
CA THR A 11 -0.07 12.47 -2.78
C THR A 11 1.11 11.62 -2.32
N ILE A 12 0.82 10.40 -1.88
CA ILE A 12 1.83 9.45 -1.40
C ILE A 12 2.11 8.33 -2.41
N ALA A 13 1.20 8.09 -3.35
CA ALA A 13 1.41 7.22 -4.51
C ALA A 13 0.56 7.65 -5.70
N GLU A 14 1.06 7.46 -6.91
CA GLU A 14 0.33 7.71 -8.16
C GLU A 14 0.77 6.70 -9.22
N SER A 15 -0.18 5.97 -9.82
CA SER A 15 0.14 4.92 -10.79
C SER A 15 -1.00 4.71 -11.77
N ASP A 16 -0.67 4.36 -13.01
CA ASP A 16 -1.62 3.81 -13.98
C ASP A 16 -1.59 2.27 -14.06
N ASP A 17 -0.68 1.62 -13.32
CA ASP A 17 -0.50 0.16 -13.21
C ASP A 17 -0.89 -0.35 -11.81
N THR A 18 -2.09 -0.03 -11.32
CA THR A 18 -2.58 -0.62 -10.07
C THR A 18 -3.30 -1.95 -10.30
N VAL A 19 -3.10 -2.91 -9.39
CA VAL A 19 -3.86 -4.16 -9.36
C VAL A 19 -4.95 -4.06 -8.28
N VAL A 20 -6.19 -4.44 -8.60
CA VAL A 20 -7.30 -4.38 -7.63
C VAL A 20 -7.60 -5.77 -7.07
N VAL A 21 -7.53 -5.91 -5.74
CA VAL A 21 -7.89 -7.13 -5.02
C VAL A 21 -8.72 -6.77 -3.80
N GLU A 22 -9.91 -7.36 -3.66
CA GLU A 22 -10.85 -7.06 -2.56
C GLU A 22 -11.08 -5.55 -2.39
N GLN A 23 -11.30 -4.84 -3.49
CA GLN A 23 -11.53 -3.39 -3.54
C GLN A 23 -10.33 -2.52 -3.13
N ASN A 24 -9.17 -3.11 -2.83
CA ASN A 24 -7.94 -2.37 -2.56
C ASN A 24 -7.10 -2.25 -3.82
N HIS A 25 -6.58 -1.05 -4.06
CA HIS A 25 -5.57 -0.81 -5.09
C HIS A 25 -4.18 -1.11 -4.55
N TYR A 26 -3.45 -1.93 -5.31
CA TYR A 26 -2.07 -2.31 -5.05
C TYR A 26 -1.16 -1.63 -6.06
N PHE A 27 -0.43 -0.62 -5.59
CA PHE A 27 0.49 0.20 -6.34
C PHE A 27 1.84 -0.51 -6.49
N PRO A 28 2.52 -0.42 -7.65
CA PRO A 28 3.94 -0.74 -7.75
C PRO A 28 4.73 0.03 -6.69
N LEU A 29 5.73 -0.61 -6.08
CA LEU A 29 6.56 0.07 -5.07
C LEU A 29 7.26 1.31 -5.63
N GLU A 30 7.64 1.29 -6.91
CA GLU A 30 8.29 2.41 -7.60
C GLU A 30 7.40 3.64 -7.74
N ASP A 31 6.08 3.46 -7.71
CA ASP A 31 5.08 4.52 -7.80
C ASP A 31 4.67 5.09 -6.44
N VAL A 32 5.24 4.54 -5.36
CA VAL A 32 5.05 5.03 -3.99
C VAL A 32 6.21 5.94 -3.61
N SER A 33 5.90 7.08 -2.99
CA SER A 33 6.91 7.99 -2.47
C SER A 33 7.72 7.32 -1.37
N ALA A 34 8.94 6.88 -1.69
CA ALA A 34 9.79 6.13 -0.76
C ALA A 34 10.06 6.87 0.57
N GLU A 35 10.06 8.21 0.53
CA GLU A 35 10.24 9.06 1.72
C GLU A 35 9.10 8.97 2.74
N VAL A 36 7.92 8.48 2.34
CA VAL A 36 6.77 8.38 3.24
C VAL A 36 6.68 7.03 3.95
N LEU A 37 7.37 5.99 3.45
CA LEU A 37 7.31 4.65 4.02
C LEU A 37 8.35 4.52 5.13
N GLN A 38 7.91 4.02 6.28
CA GLN A 38 8.80 3.58 7.37
C GLN A 38 8.52 2.12 7.71
N ASP A 39 9.57 1.37 8.06
CA ASP A 39 9.41 -0.03 8.45
C ASP A 39 8.55 -0.15 9.72
N SER A 40 7.64 -1.11 9.70
CA SER A 40 6.88 -1.56 10.87
C SER A 40 7.18 -3.03 11.15
N ASP A 41 7.22 -3.39 12.42
CA ASP A 41 7.35 -4.78 12.86
C ASP A 41 6.03 -5.56 12.76
N THR A 42 4.93 -4.88 12.46
CA THR A 42 3.61 -5.49 12.34
C THR A 42 3.57 -6.45 11.15
N THR A 43 2.97 -7.61 11.38
CA THR A 43 2.65 -8.60 10.34
C THR A 43 1.28 -9.20 10.60
N SER A 44 0.65 -9.73 9.56
CA SER A 44 -0.62 -10.46 9.69
C SER A 44 -0.68 -11.60 8.69
N GLU A 45 -1.44 -12.64 9.00
CA GLU A 45 -1.57 -13.80 8.12
C GLU A 45 -2.94 -13.83 7.45
N CYS A 46 -2.95 -13.99 6.13
CA CYS A 46 -4.15 -14.20 5.34
C CYS A 46 -4.12 -15.63 4.76
N PRO A 47 -5.19 -16.44 4.95
CA PRO A 47 -5.22 -17.83 4.51
C PRO A 47 -4.94 -18.04 3.02
N TRP A 48 -5.25 -17.06 2.19
CA TRP A 48 -5.13 -17.18 0.74
C TRP A 48 -4.13 -16.20 0.12
N LYS A 49 -3.79 -15.09 0.77
CA LYS A 49 -2.78 -14.15 0.28
C LYS A 49 -1.38 -14.43 0.80
N GLY A 50 -1.22 -15.01 1.99
CA GLY A 50 0.10 -15.18 2.65
C GLY A 50 0.29 -14.20 3.82
N THR A 51 1.54 -13.94 4.18
CA THR A 51 1.90 -13.02 5.28
C THR A 51 2.01 -11.59 4.78
N ALA A 52 1.17 -10.69 5.30
CA ALA A 52 1.29 -9.26 5.07
C ALA A 52 2.37 -8.66 5.97
N ARG A 53 3.09 -7.68 5.45
CA ARG A 53 3.96 -6.78 6.19
C ARG A 53 3.40 -5.37 6.08
N TYR A 54 3.69 -4.55 7.08
CA TYR A 54 3.17 -3.19 7.15
C TYR A 54 4.29 -2.16 7.09
N HIS A 55 3.92 -0.97 6.64
CA HIS A 55 4.72 0.24 6.75
C HIS A 55 3.92 1.29 7.50
N ASP A 56 4.59 2.02 8.38
CA ASP A 56 4.09 3.29 8.87
C ASP A 56 4.18 4.33 7.75
N LEU A 57 3.22 5.25 7.69
CA LEU A 57 3.29 6.38 6.77
C LEU A 57 3.72 7.62 7.54
N LYS A 58 4.75 8.31 7.08
CA LYS A 58 5.21 9.57 7.64
C LYS A 58 5.05 10.69 6.62
N VAL A 59 4.18 11.65 6.93
CA VAL A 59 3.88 12.80 6.08
C VAL A 59 3.87 14.04 6.96
N ASP A 60 4.68 15.03 6.60
CA ASP A 60 4.69 16.37 7.19
C ASP A 60 4.81 16.40 8.73
N GLY A 61 5.52 15.41 9.29
CA GLY A 61 5.76 15.29 10.73
C GLY A 61 4.74 14.44 11.48
N GLU A 62 3.66 14.03 10.83
CA GLU A 62 2.69 13.08 11.36
C GLU A 62 3.01 11.64 10.93
N THR A 63 2.65 10.68 11.78
CA THR A 63 2.82 9.24 11.51
C THR A 63 1.48 8.52 11.59
N LEU A 64 1.11 7.82 10.52
CA LEU A 64 0.00 6.87 10.49
C LEU A 64 0.54 5.45 10.62
N HIS A 65 0.38 4.87 11.80
CA HIS A 65 0.87 3.54 12.10
C HIS A 65 0.19 2.45 11.28
N ASP A 66 1.03 1.58 10.71
CA ASP A 66 0.70 0.53 9.77
C ASP A 66 -0.16 1.04 8.59
N GLY A 67 -0.03 2.31 8.18
CA GLY A 67 -0.88 2.97 7.18
C GLY A 67 -0.80 2.36 5.77
N ALA A 68 0.22 1.56 5.50
CA ALA A 68 0.40 0.80 4.28
C ALA A 68 0.71 -0.67 4.57
N TRP A 69 0.35 -1.57 3.65
CA TRP A 69 0.72 -2.98 3.73
C TRP A 69 1.07 -3.57 2.36
N TYR A 70 1.80 -4.66 2.40
CA TYR A 70 2.23 -5.40 1.21
C TYR A 70 2.45 -6.87 1.52
N TYR A 71 2.55 -7.67 0.47
CA TYR A 71 2.86 -9.10 0.57
C TYR A 71 4.20 -9.37 -0.13
N PRO A 72 5.29 -9.64 0.61
CA PRO A 72 6.59 -9.95 0.00
C PRO A 72 6.63 -11.35 -0.63
N ASP A 73 5.90 -12.28 -0.03
CA ASP A 73 5.80 -13.67 -0.50
C ASP A 73 4.33 -14.12 -0.51
N PRO A 74 3.52 -13.59 -1.45
CA PRO A 74 2.14 -13.99 -1.55
C PRO A 74 2.00 -15.40 -2.10
N LYS A 75 0.90 -16.09 -1.75
CA LYS A 75 0.53 -17.35 -2.38
C LYS A 75 0.18 -17.16 -3.85
N ASP A 76 0.22 -18.23 -4.65
CA ASP A 76 0.02 -18.19 -6.11
C ASP A 76 -1.25 -17.44 -6.54
N ALA A 77 -2.35 -17.62 -5.82
CA ALA A 77 -3.63 -16.95 -6.07
C ALA A 77 -3.56 -15.41 -5.94
N ALA A 78 -2.56 -14.89 -5.23
CA ALA A 78 -2.30 -13.48 -5.00
C ALA A 78 -0.92 -13.04 -5.56
N SER A 79 -0.28 -13.83 -6.42
CA SER A 79 1.06 -13.54 -6.97
C SER A 79 1.16 -12.17 -7.64
N GLN A 80 0.07 -11.71 -8.27
CA GLN A 80 -0.06 -10.40 -8.92
C GLN A 80 0.13 -9.19 -7.99
N ILE A 81 -0.03 -9.36 -6.66
CA ILE A 81 0.17 -8.27 -5.67
C ILE A 81 1.52 -8.36 -4.94
N LYS A 82 2.45 -9.20 -5.40
CA LYS A 82 3.77 -9.35 -4.80
C LYS A 82 4.51 -8.01 -4.77
N ASN A 83 4.99 -7.63 -3.58
CA ASN A 83 5.70 -6.37 -3.30
C ASN A 83 4.94 -5.09 -3.66
N ARG A 84 3.65 -5.18 -3.98
CA ARG A 84 2.82 -4.01 -4.25
C ARG A 84 2.23 -3.47 -2.96
N ILE A 85 2.11 -2.15 -2.88
CA ILE A 85 1.69 -1.44 -1.68
C ILE A 85 0.21 -1.09 -1.78
N ALA A 86 -0.54 -1.38 -0.72
CA ALA A 86 -1.91 -0.91 -0.54
C ALA A 86 -2.01 -0.03 0.72
N PHE A 87 -3.04 0.83 0.78
CA PHE A 87 -3.21 1.86 1.80
C PHE A 87 -4.61 1.85 2.42
N TRP A 88 -4.72 2.26 3.69
CA TRP A 88 -5.98 2.29 4.46
C TRP A 88 -5.94 3.36 5.57
N LYS A 89 -6.83 3.28 6.57
CA LYS A 89 -6.83 4.13 7.78
C LYS A 89 -6.79 5.64 7.47
N GLY A 90 -7.64 6.08 6.54
CA GLY A 90 -7.77 7.49 6.18
C GLY A 90 -6.92 7.94 5.00
N VAL A 91 -6.16 7.03 4.36
CA VAL A 91 -5.65 7.29 3.01
C VAL A 91 -6.80 7.25 2.02
N GLU A 92 -6.94 8.33 1.25
CA GLU A 92 -7.91 8.47 0.17
C GLU A 92 -7.33 7.89 -1.11
N VAL A 93 -8.02 6.92 -1.70
CA VAL A 93 -7.60 6.29 -2.96
C VAL A 93 -8.67 6.55 -4.01
N GLU A 94 -8.31 7.32 -5.03
CA GLU A 94 -9.24 7.78 -6.07
C GLU A 94 -8.68 7.51 -7.47
N LYS A 95 -9.60 7.24 -8.40
CA LYS A 95 -9.30 7.11 -9.83
C LYS A 95 -9.57 8.46 -10.49
N GLU A 96 -8.67 8.89 -11.34
CA GLU A 96 -8.84 10.06 -12.21
C GLU A 96 -9.26 9.69 -13.63
#